data_AF-D4HUR6-F1
#
_entry.id   AF-D4HUR6-F1
#
_cell.length_a   1.000
_cell.length_b   1.000
_cell.length_c   1.000
_cell.angle_alpha   90.00
_cell.angle_beta   90.00
_cell.angle_gamma   90.00
#
_symmetry.space_group_name_H-M   'P 1'
#
loop_
_entity.id
_entity.type
_entity.pdbx_description
1 polymer ?
#
loop_
_entity_poly.entity_id
_entity_poly.type
_entity_poly.pdbx_seq_one_letter_code
_entity_poly.pdbx_strand_id
1 'polypeptide(L)'
;MSNRKYFISALSIIALSYSLLSRSEILDGGEIQFQGFVTDQAPKWTWQVASPEQNWAVDTADARHENGQLVLDLHDKSSLPFLEGHLHEVAERGGPGLTPVITFSSGGQPFLVAGGGSTRPQQFRASVPVRDPDTGNTVGQLFFTLDQGMAVSGGYQKESIMLPAGMSLVSGESVTAVQTATLPQGVMNRLPALLLMNSGFAHGMNVVSSGQVISQSVLADARVVDLAAAYASAISGLELRLPAEGTPARWHAGLNVTVTVQ
;
A
#
# COMPACT_ATOMS: atom_id res chain seq x y z
N MET A 1 82.07 -24.76 49.13
CA MET A 1 80.61 -24.65 49.42
C MET A 1 80.22 -23.19 49.15
N SER A 2 79.18 -22.79 48.45
CA SER A 2 78.18 -23.45 47.61
C SER A 2 77.58 -22.30 46.78
N ASN A 3 78.13 -22.00 45.60
CA ASN A 3 77.72 -20.80 44.85
C ASN A 3 77.74 -21.00 43.32
N ARG A 4 77.33 -22.20 42.87
CA ARG A 4 77.19 -22.52 41.44
C ARG A 4 76.06 -23.51 41.16
N LYS A 5 74.93 -23.37 41.87
CA LYS A 5 73.71 -24.18 41.65
C LYS A 5 72.43 -23.35 41.51
N TYR A 6 72.48 -22.03 41.72
CA TYR A 6 71.29 -21.17 41.67
C TYR A 6 71.07 -20.43 40.34
N PHE A 7 72.00 -20.50 39.38
CA PHE A 7 71.90 -19.70 38.15
C PHE A 7 71.30 -20.45 36.94
N ILE A 8 71.23 -21.78 36.97
CA ILE A 8 70.64 -22.58 35.87
C ILE A 8 69.19 -23.00 36.19
N SER A 9 68.77 -22.96 37.46
CA SER A 9 67.38 -23.24 37.85
C SER A 9 66.41 -22.07 37.62
N ALA A 10 66.93 -20.86 37.35
CA ALA A 10 66.12 -19.67 37.17
C ALA A 10 65.69 -19.41 35.71
N LEU A 11 66.40 -19.95 34.71
CA LEU A 11 66.04 -19.76 33.29
C LEU A 11 65.15 -20.86 32.71
N SER A 12 65.04 -22.04 33.35
CA SER A 12 64.14 -23.11 32.90
C SER A 12 62.71 -22.98 33.43
N ILE A 13 62.45 -22.07 34.38
CA ILE A 13 61.10 -21.80 34.91
C ILE A 13 60.40 -20.65 34.15
N ILE A 14 61.17 -19.79 33.47
CA ILE A 14 60.61 -18.67 32.68
C ILE A 14 60.17 -19.12 31.27
N ALA A 15 60.74 -20.20 30.74
CA ALA A 15 60.27 -20.81 29.48
C ALA A 15 59.04 -21.73 29.67
N LEU A 16 58.70 -22.08 30.92
CA LEU A 16 57.52 -22.90 31.26
C LEU A 16 56.37 -22.07 31.87
N SER A 17 56.38 -20.76 31.66
CA SER A 17 55.33 -19.82 32.08
C SER A 17 54.69 -19.05 30.93
N TYR A 18 54.92 -19.48 29.68
CA TYR A 18 54.27 -18.94 28.48
C TYR A 18 53.51 -19.98 27.63
N SER A 19 53.25 -21.16 28.19
CA SER A 19 52.28 -22.10 27.63
C SER A 19 51.25 -22.45 28.69
N LEU A 20 49.97 -22.33 28.32
CA LEU A 20 48.77 -22.59 29.14
C LEU A 20 48.23 -21.42 29.97
N LEU A 21 47.95 -20.29 29.33
CA LEU A 21 46.65 -19.63 29.52
C LEU A 21 46.17 -19.05 28.18
N SER A 22 46.02 -19.90 27.15
CA SER A 22 44.84 -19.79 26.30
C SER A 22 43.65 -20.27 27.11
N ARG A 23 43.35 -19.55 28.21
CA ARG A 23 42.03 -19.56 28.77
C ARG A 23 41.26 -18.72 27.78
N SER A 24 40.64 -19.40 26.82
CA SER A 24 39.32 -18.94 26.39
C SER A 24 38.57 -18.79 27.71
N GLU A 25 38.44 -17.54 28.17
CA GLU A 25 37.25 -17.18 28.91
C GLU A 25 36.12 -17.57 27.96
N ILE A 26 35.59 -18.78 28.15
CA ILE A 26 34.21 -19.03 27.85
C ILE A 26 33.51 -18.02 28.74
N LEU A 27 33.20 -16.86 28.16
CA LEU A 27 32.25 -15.95 28.75
C LEU A 27 31.01 -16.79 29.02
N ASP A 28 30.77 -17.02 30.31
CA ASP A 28 29.64 -17.75 30.85
C ASP A 28 28.36 -17.34 30.13
N GLY A 29 27.68 -18.35 29.59
CA GLY A 29 26.26 -18.36 29.22
C GLY A 29 25.66 -17.02 28.78
N GLY A 30 25.92 -16.60 27.55
CA GLY A 30 25.01 -15.70 26.86
C GLY A 30 23.69 -16.44 26.58
N GLU A 31 22.62 -16.10 27.28
CA GLU A 31 21.27 -16.54 26.90
C GLU A 31 20.83 -15.71 25.69
N ILE A 32 20.70 -16.35 24.53
CA ILE A 32 20.03 -15.72 23.38
C ILE A 32 18.54 -15.99 23.54
N GLN A 33 17.83 -15.02 24.12
CA GLN A 33 16.36 -15.03 24.14
C GLN A 33 15.83 -14.47 22.83
N PHE A 34 15.23 -15.34 22.02
CA PHE A 34 14.42 -14.91 20.88
C PHE A 34 13.05 -14.46 21.41
N GLN A 35 12.89 -13.16 21.58
CA GLN A 35 11.57 -12.56 21.82
C GLN A 35 10.96 -12.19 20.47
N GLY A 36 9.93 -12.91 20.07
CA GLY A 36 9.24 -12.70 18.80
C GLY A 36 7.85 -13.29 18.83
N PHE A 37 6.99 -12.81 17.93
CA PHE A 37 5.64 -13.33 17.78
C PHE A 37 5.58 -14.19 16.51
N VAL A 38 4.97 -15.37 16.62
CA VAL A 38 4.59 -16.18 15.47
C VAL A 38 3.10 -15.93 15.25
N THR A 39 2.76 -15.25 14.16
CA THR A 39 1.38 -14.97 13.77
C THR A 39 0.99 -15.91 12.64
N ASP A 40 0.01 -16.78 12.86
CA ASP A 40 -0.43 -17.76 11.85
C ASP A 40 -1.45 -17.17 10.86
N GLN A 41 -1.92 -15.94 11.08
CA GLN A 41 -3.02 -15.35 10.32
C GLN A 41 -2.68 -13.91 9.89
N ALA A 42 -2.65 -13.68 8.58
CA ALA A 42 -2.59 -12.33 8.01
C ALA A 42 -3.87 -11.54 8.35
N PRO A 43 -3.80 -10.20 8.46
CA PRO A 43 -4.98 -9.38 8.70
C PRO A 43 -6.02 -9.59 7.59
N LYS A 44 -7.27 -9.81 7.99
CA LYS A 44 -8.38 -10.08 7.06
C LYS A 44 -8.94 -8.77 6.53
N TRP A 45 -8.98 -8.63 5.22
CA TRP A 45 -9.55 -7.48 4.54
C TRP A 45 -10.91 -7.81 3.92
N THR A 46 -11.82 -6.85 3.97
CA THR A 46 -13.08 -6.85 3.22
C THR A 46 -12.97 -5.85 2.09
N TRP A 47 -13.30 -6.27 0.85
CA TRP A 47 -13.17 -5.46 -0.36
C TRP A 47 -14.48 -5.37 -1.12
N GLN A 48 -14.67 -4.23 -1.80
CA GLN A 48 -15.77 -4.05 -2.75
C GLN A 48 -15.36 -3.15 -3.91
N VAL A 49 -15.93 -3.42 -5.10
CA VAL A 49 -15.98 -2.44 -6.17
C VAL A 49 -17.15 -1.50 -5.86
N ALA A 50 -16.86 -0.21 -5.71
CA ALA A 50 -17.76 0.73 -5.04
C ALA A 50 -18.77 1.41 -5.98
N SER A 51 -18.51 1.39 -7.29
CA SER A 51 -19.48 1.87 -8.29
C SER A 51 -20.12 0.69 -9.05
N PRO A 52 -21.42 0.75 -9.33
CA PRO A 52 -22.05 -0.17 -10.25
C PRO A 52 -21.56 0.07 -11.69
N GLU A 53 -21.99 -0.79 -12.61
CA GLU A 53 -21.81 -0.56 -14.04
C GLU A 53 -22.33 0.83 -14.45
N GLN A 54 -21.56 1.50 -15.29
CA GLN A 54 -21.84 2.86 -15.75
C GLN A 54 -22.33 2.83 -17.19
N ASN A 55 -23.37 3.61 -17.47
CA ASN A 55 -23.91 3.77 -18.82
C ASN A 55 -23.90 5.26 -19.18
N TRP A 56 -23.19 5.60 -20.25
CA TRP A 56 -23.10 6.98 -20.74
C TRP A 56 -23.55 7.07 -22.19
N ALA A 57 -24.54 7.92 -22.43
CA ALA A 57 -24.82 8.41 -23.78
C ALA A 57 -23.80 9.49 -24.12
N VAL A 58 -23.20 9.40 -25.30
CA VAL A 58 -22.26 10.38 -25.81
C VAL A 58 -22.67 10.81 -27.21
N ASP A 59 -22.61 12.09 -27.51
CA ASP A 59 -22.89 12.63 -28.84
C ASP A 59 -21.57 12.91 -29.57
N THR A 60 -21.42 12.35 -30.76
CA THR A 60 -20.26 12.62 -31.62
C THR A 60 -20.19 14.07 -32.08
N ALA A 61 -21.31 14.81 -32.07
CA ALA A 61 -21.33 16.24 -32.36
C ALA A 61 -20.58 17.08 -31.31
N ASP A 62 -20.50 16.59 -30.07
CA ASP A 62 -19.77 17.24 -28.97
C ASP A 62 -18.26 16.89 -29.00
N ALA A 63 -17.83 15.98 -29.88
CA ALA A 63 -16.46 15.50 -29.94
C ALA A 63 -15.52 16.49 -30.64
N ARG A 64 -14.33 16.67 -30.04
CA ARG A 64 -13.21 17.31 -30.73
C ARG A 64 -12.62 16.31 -31.73
N HIS A 65 -12.28 16.79 -32.92
CA HIS A 65 -11.65 15.96 -33.95
C HIS A 65 -10.13 16.15 -33.90
N GLU A 66 -9.40 15.09 -33.58
CA GLU A 66 -7.94 15.11 -33.46
C GLU A 66 -7.34 13.89 -34.14
N ASN A 67 -6.50 14.09 -35.16
CA ASN A 67 -5.75 13.01 -35.84
C ASN A 67 -6.60 11.81 -36.28
N GLY A 68 -7.81 12.06 -36.80
CA GLY A 68 -8.75 11.00 -37.23
C GLY A 68 -9.51 10.32 -36.08
N GLN A 69 -9.40 10.84 -34.86
CA GLN A 69 -10.15 10.39 -33.69
C GLN A 69 -11.18 11.44 -33.25
N LEU A 70 -12.29 10.94 -32.73
CA LEU A 70 -13.24 11.68 -31.91
C LEU A 70 -12.75 11.64 -30.47
N VAL A 71 -12.48 12.81 -29.90
CA VAL A 71 -12.10 12.99 -28.51
C VAL A 71 -13.29 13.58 -27.76
N LEU A 72 -13.92 12.75 -26.93
CA LEU A 72 -15.07 13.11 -26.11
C LEU A 72 -14.58 13.34 -24.68
N ASP A 73 -14.80 14.56 -24.21
CA ASP A 73 -14.49 14.96 -22.85
C ASP A 73 -15.68 14.57 -21.95
N LEU A 74 -15.42 13.69 -20.99
CA LEU A 74 -16.41 13.18 -20.05
C LEU A 74 -16.14 13.71 -18.64
N HIS A 75 -15.48 14.87 -18.50
CA HIS A 75 -15.23 15.47 -17.18
C HIS A 75 -16.52 15.87 -16.44
N ASP A 76 -17.63 16.05 -17.17
CA ASP A 76 -18.96 16.30 -16.61
C ASP A 76 -19.46 15.09 -15.81
N LYS A 77 -18.90 13.91 -16.05
CA LYS A 77 -19.13 12.73 -15.24
C LYS A 77 -18.40 12.91 -13.91
N SER A 78 -19.18 12.96 -12.83
CA SER A 78 -18.66 13.06 -11.47
C SER A 78 -17.64 11.96 -11.19
N SER A 79 -16.70 12.23 -10.28
CA SER A 79 -15.76 11.20 -9.81
C SER A 79 -16.53 9.97 -9.30
N LEU A 80 -16.07 8.79 -9.70
CA LEU A 80 -16.69 7.51 -9.37
C LEU A 80 -15.81 6.75 -8.37
N PRO A 81 -16.32 6.38 -7.20
CA PRO A 81 -15.64 5.46 -6.30
C PRO A 81 -15.33 4.14 -7.03
N PHE A 82 -14.10 3.64 -6.94
CA PHE A 82 -13.70 2.45 -7.69
C PHE A 82 -13.46 1.25 -6.79
N LEU A 83 -12.40 1.25 -5.98
CA LEU A 83 -12.11 0.17 -5.03
C LEU A 83 -12.16 0.71 -3.61
N GLU A 84 -12.83 -0.03 -2.73
CA GLU A 84 -12.83 0.24 -1.29
C GLU A 84 -12.46 -1.02 -0.53
N GLY A 85 -11.69 -0.82 0.54
CA GLY A 85 -11.26 -1.89 1.42
C GLY A 85 -11.15 -1.42 2.87
N HIS A 86 -11.40 -2.33 3.80
CA HIS A 86 -11.15 -2.11 5.23
C HIS A 86 -10.80 -3.44 5.90
N LEU A 87 -10.12 -3.41 7.05
CA LEU A 87 -9.96 -4.63 7.83
C LEU A 87 -11.31 -5.09 8.33
N HIS A 88 -11.55 -6.41 8.26
CA HIS A 88 -12.75 -7.03 8.80
C HIS A 88 -12.88 -6.75 10.31
N GLU A 89 -11.75 -6.81 11.01
CA GLU A 89 -11.62 -6.47 12.43
C GLU A 89 -10.30 -5.73 12.65
N VAL A 90 -10.24 -4.95 13.73
CA VAL A 90 -9.02 -4.28 14.18
C VAL A 90 -7.91 -5.31 14.34
N ALA A 91 -6.75 -5.06 13.72
CA ALA A 91 -5.59 -5.90 13.90
C ALA A 91 -5.01 -5.67 15.29
N GLU A 92 -4.85 -6.74 16.06
CA GLU A 92 -4.28 -6.67 17.42
C GLU A 92 -2.88 -6.06 17.44
N ARG A 93 -2.12 -6.20 16.34
CA ARG A 93 -0.75 -5.73 16.20
C ARG A 93 -0.35 -5.45 14.76
N GLY A 94 0.73 -4.69 14.63
CA GLY A 94 1.47 -4.50 13.39
C GLY A 94 2.08 -5.81 12.87
N GLY A 95 2.33 -5.86 11.57
CA GLY A 95 2.85 -7.03 10.87
C GLY A 95 2.63 -6.96 9.36
N PRO A 96 2.99 -8.03 8.63
CA PRO A 96 2.70 -8.15 7.20
C PRO A 96 1.19 -8.12 6.91
N GLY A 97 0.84 -7.82 5.67
CA GLY A 97 -0.55 -7.83 5.19
C GLY A 97 -1.38 -6.60 5.53
N LEU A 98 -0.87 -5.68 6.36
CA LEU A 98 -1.53 -4.40 6.63
C LEU A 98 -1.48 -3.41 5.47
N THR A 99 -0.55 -3.58 4.52
CA THR A 99 -0.51 -2.81 3.26
C THR A 99 -0.65 -3.77 2.07
N PRO A 100 -1.87 -4.08 1.63
CA PRO A 100 -2.10 -5.02 0.53
C PRO A 100 -1.55 -4.49 -0.81
N VAL A 101 -1.08 -5.38 -1.66
CA VAL A 101 -0.68 -5.03 -3.04
C VAL A 101 -1.92 -4.98 -3.92
N ILE A 102 -2.13 -3.82 -4.56
CA ILE A 102 -3.27 -3.58 -5.45
C ILE A 102 -2.75 -3.44 -6.89
N THR A 103 -3.31 -4.24 -7.78
CA THR A 103 -3.01 -4.20 -9.21
C THR A 103 -4.26 -3.96 -10.02
N PHE A 104 -4.11 -3.23 -11.11
CA PHE A 104 -5.21 -2.82 -11.97
C PHE A 104 -5.00 -3.32 -13.39
N SER A 105 -6.08 -3.81 -14.01
CA SER A 105 -6.03 -4.42 -15.32
C SER A 105 -7.31 -4.21 -16.12
N SER A 106 -7.24 -4.41 -17.43
CA SER A 106 -8.38 -4.43 -18.33
C SER A 106 -8.22 -5.61 -19.29
N GLY A 107 -9.18 -6.53 -19.32
CA GLY A 107 -9.10 -7.73 -20.15
C GLY A 107 -7.83 -8.58 -19.89
N GLY A 108 -7.38 -8.62 -18.64
CA GLY A 108 -6.20 -9.38 -18.21
C GLY A 108 -4.84 -8.70 -18.46
N GLN A 109 -4.82 -7.49 -19.04
CA GLN A 109 -3.59 -6.72 -19.23
C GLN A 109 -3.52 -5.56 -18.22
N PRO A 110 -2.33 -5.24 -17.67
CA PRO A 110 -2.17 -4.06 -16.82
C PRO A 110 -2.66 -2.77 -17.51
N PHE A 111 -3.14 -1.81 -16.72
CA PHE A 111 -3.45 -0.48 -17.25
C PHE A 111 -2.26 0.15 -17.97
N LEU A 112 -2.53 0.84 -19.08
CA LEU A 112 -1.52 1.62 -19.78
C LEU A 112 -1.35 2.96 -19.05
N VAL A 113 -0.20 3.17 -18.42
CA VAL A 113 0.07 4.39 -17.65
C VAL A 113 0.47 5.53 -18.60
N ALA A 114 -0.35 6.58 -18.63
CA ALA A 114 -0.12 7.79 -19.41
C ALA A 114 0.53 8.92 -18.57
N GLY A 115 0.48 8.83 -17.24
CA GLY A 115 1.10 9.78 -16.31
C GLY A 115 1.21 9.21 -14.91
N GLY A 116 2.20 9.67 -14.11
CA GLY A 116 2.46 9.15 -12.77
C GLY A 116 3.45 7.97 -12.71
N GLY A 117 3.96 7.49 -13.84
CA GLY A 117 5.06 6.52 -13.93
C GLY A 117 4.72 5.06 -13.58
N SER A 118 3.78 4.81 -12.68
CA SER A 118 3.22 3.47 -12.37
C SER A 118 1.81 3.58 -11.81
N THR A 119 1.20 2.47 -11.40
CA THR A 119 -0.17 2.45 -10.82
C THR A 119 -0.20 2.48 -9.29
N ARG A 120 0.95 2.66 -8.63
CA ARG A 120 1.06 2.71 -7.16
C ARG A 120 0.98 4.12 -6.56
N PRO A 121 1.43 5.19 -7.23
CA PRO A 121 1.34 6.53 -6.67
C PRO A 121 -0.09 6.92 -6.31
N GLN A 122 -0.23 7.80 -5.32
CA GLN A 122 -1.51 8.36 -4.85
C GLN A 122 -2.42 8.81 -6.00
N GLN A 123 -1.83 9.34 -7.07
CA GLN A 123 -2.52 9.72 -8.28
C GLN A 123 -1.73 9.23 -9.51
N PHE A 124 -2.44 8.66 -10.48
CA PHE A 124 -1.87 8.37 -11.79
C PHE A 124 -2.93 8.52 -12.90
N ARG A 125 -2.46 8.77 -14.12
CA ARG A 125 -3.31 8.80 -15.31
C ARG A 125 -3.08 7.52 -16.11
N ALA A 126 -4.17 6.87 -16.50
CA ALA A 126 -4.12 5.62 -17.24
C ALA A 126 -5.12 5.60 -18.39
N SER A 127 -4.96 4.60 -19.28
CA SER A 127 -5.95 4.25 -20.27
C SER A 127 -6.18 2.74 -20.35
N VAL A 128 -7.39 2.40 -20.81
CA VAL A 128 -7.83 1.04 -21.08
C VAL A 128 -8.43 0.94 -22.49
N PRO A 129 -8.36 -0.23 -23.15
CA PRO A 129 -8.98 -0.42 -24.44
C PRO A 129 -10.51 -0.31 -24.31
N VAL A 130 -11.11 0.41 -25.25
CA VAL A 130 -12.55 0.40 -25.48
C VAL A 130 -12.86 -0.64 -26.54
N ARG A 131 -13.87 -1.48 -26.30
CA ARG A 131 -14.23 -2.59 -27.16
C ARG A 131 -15.64 -2.45 -27.70
N ASP A 132 -15.82 -2.90 -28.93
CA ASP A 132 -17.13 -3.13 -29.52
C ASP A 132 -17.76 -4.36 -28.83
N PRO A 133 -18.97 -4.26 -28.28
CA PRO A 133 -19.60 -5.35 -27.54
C PRO A 133 -20.02 -6.53 -28.42
N ASP A 134 -20.25 -6.31 -29.71
CA ASP A 134 -20.74 -7.32 -30.63
C ASP A 134 -19.58 -8.14 -31.23
N THR A 135 -18.43 -7.51 -31.45
CA THR A 135 -17.25 -8.15 -32.05
C THR A 135 -16.11 -8.42 -31.07
N GLY A 136 -16.09 -7.75 -29.91
CA GLY A 136 -15.00 -7.80 -28.94
C GLY A 136 -13.71 -7.07 -29.37
N ASN A 137 -13.69 -6.51 -30.58
CA ASN A 137 -12.55 -5.81 -31.14
C ASN A 137 -12.30 -4.49 -30.41
N THR A 138 -11.03 -4.11 -30.28
CA THR A 138 -10.67 -2.79 -29.75
C THR A 138 -11.03 -1.72 -30.77
N VAL A 139 -11.84 -0.75 -30.35
CA VAL A 139 -12.37 0.35 -31.16
C VAL A 139 -12.05 1.71 -30.57
N GLY A 140 -11.17 1.79 -29.57
CA GLY A 140 -10.79 3.06 -28.97
C GLY A 140 -10.07 2.92 -27.64
N GLN A 141 -10.01 4.01 -26.90
CA GLN A 141 -9.40 4.09 -25.58
C GLN A 141 -10.24 4.97 -24.64
N LEU A 142 -10.30 4.56 -23.38
CA LEU A 142 -10.84 5.37 -22.29
C LEU A 142 -9.68 5.77 -21.40
N PHE A 143 -9.46 7.07 -21.27
CA PHE A 143 -8.49 7.67 -20.36
C PHE A 143 -9.19 8.10 -19.08
N PHE A 144 -8.48 8.02 -17.96
CA PHE A 144 -8.95 8.48 -16.66
C PHE A 144 -7.77 8.77 -15.73
N THR A 145 -8.02 9.58 -14.73
CA THR A 145 -7.17 9.72 -13.55
C THR A 145 -7.72 8.82 -12.45
N LEU A 146 -6.84 8.07 -11.80
CA LEU A 146 -7.16 7.30 -10.60
C LEU A 146 -6.46 7.93 -9.40
N ASP A 147 -7.25 8.30 -8.41
CA ASP A 147 -6.80 8.79 -7.12
C ASP A 147 -7.04 7.71 -6.07
N GLN A 148 -6.07 7.48 -5.20
CA GLN A 148 -6.11 6.41 -4.20
C GLN A 148 -5.47 6.86 -2.89
N GLY A 149 -6.04 6.38 -1.79
CA GLY A 149 -5.55 6.63 -0.45
C GLY A 149 -5.68 5.40 0.41
N MET A 150 -4.73 5.25 1.33
CA MET A 150 -4.82 4.30 2.43
C MET A 150 -4.68 5.07 3.73
N ALA A 151 -5.48 4.71 4.73
CA ALA A 151 -5.46 5.32 6.04
C ALA A 151 -5.43 4.27 7.14
N VAL A 152 -4.88 4.66 8.28
CA VAL A 152 -4.93 3.88 9.52
C VAL A 152 -5.33 4.74 10.69
N SER A 153 -5.88 4.09 11.71
CA SER A 153 -6.04 4.65 13.05
C SER A 153 -5.56 3.62 14.06
N GLY A 154 -4.72 4.05 15.00
CA GLY A 154 -4.22 3.19 16.07
C GLY A 154 -4.93 3.48 17.39
N GLY A 155 -5.14 2.44 18.19
CA GLY A 155 -5.56 2.57 19.59
C GLY A 155 -4.46 3.11 20.50
N TYR A 156 -4.68 3.04 21.81
CA TYR A 156 -3.67 3.42 22.80
C TYR A 156 -2.43 2.53 22.71
N GLN A 157 -1.30 3.13 22.35
CA GLN A 157 -0.03 2.44 22.25
C GLN A 157 0.64 2.31 23.63
N LYS A 158 1.45 1.27 23.82
CA LYS A 158 2.26 1.09 25.03
C LYS A 158 3.40 2.10 25.08
N GLU A 159 3.93 2.38 26.28
CA GLU A 159 4.78 3.54 26.69
C GLU A 159 6.07 3.84 25.87
N SER A 160 6.33 3.18 24.74
CA SER A 160 7.49 3.43 23.87
C SER A 160 7.17 3.62 22.39
N ILE A 161 5.89 3.47 21.98
CA ILE A 161 5.44 3.65 20.60
C ILE A 161 4.49 4.84 20.55
N MET A 162 4.78 5.83 19.72
CA MET A 162 3.88 6.96 19.48
C MET A 162 3.39 6.93 18.03
N LEU A 163 2.08 6.79 17.86
CA LEU A 163 1.40 7.06 16.59
C LEU A 163 0.82 8.48 16.62
N PRO A 164 0.71 9.16 15.46
CA PRO A 164 -0.04 10.40 15.39
C PRO A 164 -1.47 10.19 15.89
N ALA A 165 -1.97 11.12 16.70
CA ALA A 165 -3.35 11.07 17.16
C ALA A 165 -4.31 11.25 15.97
N GLY A 166 -5.27 10.33 15.81
CA GLY A 166 -6.23 10.37 14.72
C GLY A 166 -5.90 9.45 13.55
N MET A 167 -6.55 9.72 12.42
CA MET A 167 -6.36 9.00 11.17
C MET A 167 -5.12 9.53 10.47
N SER A 168 -4.18 8.64 10.15
CA SER A 168 -3.00 8.98 9.36
C SER A 168 -3.07 8.31 7.99
N LEU A 169 -2.63 9.01 6.94
CA LEU A 169 -2.47 8.38 5.64
C LEU A 169 -1.23 7.48 5.64
N VAL A 170 -1.22 6.47 4.78
CA VAL A 170 -0.13 5.49 4.71
C VAL A 170 0.53 5.53 3.34
N SER A 171 1.84 5.71 3.32
CA SER A 171 2.67 5.45 2.14
C SER A 171 3.33 4.08 2.28
N GLY A 172 3.08 3.20 1.32
CA GLY A 172 3.52 1.81 1.34
C GLY A 172 3.24 1.04 0.05
N GLU A 173 3.08 -0.27 0.17
CA GLU A 173 2.89 -1.17 -0.98
C GLU A 173 1.59 -0.90 -1.73
N SER A 174 0.52 -0.58 -1.00
CA SER A 174 -0.79 -0.24 -1.56
C SER A 174 -0.77 1.07 -2.34
N VAL A 175 -0.17 2.11 -1.73
CA VAL A 175 -0.13 3.48 -2.28
C VAL A 175 1.20 4.14 -1.96
N THR A 176 1.87 4.69 -2.96
CA THR A 176 3.14 5.42 -2.82
C THR A 176 2.98 6.92 -3.07
N ALA A 177 4.02 7.71 -2.79
CA ALA A 177 4.05 9.15 -3.04
C ALA A 177 2.86 9.93 -2.44
N VAL A 178 2.41 9.50 -1.26
CA VAL A 178 1.23 10.02 -0.58
C VAL A 178 1.47 11.43 -0.06
N GLN A 179 0.56 12.33 -0.39
CA GLN A 179 0.55 13.72 0.05
C GLN A 179 -0.86 14.08 0.52
N THR A 180 -1.01 14.53 1.77
CA THR A 180 -2.32 14.83 2.34
C THR A 180 -3.02 15.97 1.59
N ALA A 181 -2.27 16.97 1.13
CA ALA A 181 -2.82 18.18 0.50
C ALA A 181 -3.38 17.95 -0.91
N THR A 182 -2.99 16.88 -1.59
CA THR A 182 -3.36 16.60 -2.98
C THR A 182 -4.40 15.50 -3.13
N LEU A 183 -4.71 14.78 -2.04
CA LEU A 183 -5.72 13.73 -2.08
C LEU A 183 -7.11 14.36 -2.30
N PRO A 184 -7.87 13.94 -3.32
CA PRO A 184 -9.20 14.48 -3.55
C PRO A 184 -10.12 14.29 -2.35
N GLN A 185 -10.96 15.30 -2.09
CA GLN A 185 -11.86 15.30 -0.94
C GLN A 185 -12.80 14.10 -0.91
N GLY A 186 -13.22 13.59 -2.08
CA GLY A 186 -14.06 12.39 -2.18
C GLY A 186 -13.39 11.16 -1.56
N VAL A 187 -12.12 10.91 -1.88
CA VAL A 187 -11.34 9.81 -1.31
C VAL A 187 -11.06 10.08 0.18
N MET A 188 -10.66 11.30 0.53
CA MET A 188 -10.36 11.68 1.91
C MET A 188 -11.57 11.55 2.84
N ASN A 189 -12.77 11.86 2.36
CA ASN A 189 -14.02 11.70 3.12
C ASN A 189 -14.45 10.23 3.25
N ARG A 190 -14.02 9.37 2.32
CA ARG A 190 -14.41 7.96 2.33
C ARG A 190 -13.62 7.13 3.34
N LEU A 191 -12.34 7.45 3.52
CA LEU A 191 -11.44 6.74 4.44
C LEU A 191 -11.95 6.68 5.89
N PRO A 192 -12.42 7.78 6.52
CA PRO A 192 -13.09 7.76 7.82
C PRO A 192 -14.24 6.77 7.92
N ALA A 193 -15.13 6.76 6.91
CA ALA A 193 -16.30 5.89 6.91
C ALA A 193 -15.90 4.41 6.88
N LEU A 194 -14.88 4.06 6.10
CA LEU A 194 -14.35 2.71 6.02
C LEU A 194 -13.61 2.27 7.29
N LEU A 195 -12.89 3.19 7.96
CA LEU A 195 -12.26 2.90 9.25
C LEU A 195 -13.29 2.51 10.32
N LEU A 196 -14.43 3.22 10.37
CA LEU A 196 -15.52 2.90 11.31
C LEU A 196 -16.16 1.52 11.06
N MET A 197 -15.91 0.90 9.90
CA MET A 197 -16.42 -0.45 9.59
C MET A 197 -15.52 -1.57 10.12
N ASN A 198 -14.32 -1.24 10.64
CA ASN A 198 -13.43 -2.25 11.24
C ASN A 198 -14.07 -2.75 12.53
N SER A 199 -14.39 -4.05 12.63
CA SER A 199 -14.94 -4.61 13.87
C SER A 199 -13.98 -4.37 15.04
N GLY A 200 -14.49 -3.85 16.15
CA GLY A 200 -13.66 -3.46 17.30
C GLY A 200 -13.07 -2.05 17.23
N PHE A 201 -13.41 -1.24 16.22
CA PHE A 201 -13.01 0.17 16.16
C PHE A 201 -13.48 0.92 17.42
N ALA A 202 -12.54 1.27 18.31
CA ALA A 202 -12.81 1.86 19.62
C ALA A 202 -11.50 2.36 20.28
N HIS A 203 -11.54 2.63 21.59
CA HIS A 203 -10.38 2.73 22.49
C HIS A 203 -9.16 3.51 21.94
N GLY A 204 -9.31 4.83 21.80
CA GLY A 204 -8.22 5.71 21.40
C GLY A 204 -8.09 5.90 19.88
N MET A 205 -8.69 5.01 19.08
CA MET A 205 -8.82 5.21 17.63
C MET A 205 -9.73 6.40 17.33
N ASN A 206 -9.38 7.14 16.29
CA ASN A 206 -10.10 8.33 15.85
C ASN A 206 -9.94 8.52 14.34
N VAL A 207 -11.04 8.87 13.67
CA VAL A 207 -11.10 9.11 12.22
C VAL A 207 -10.82 10.54 11.80
N VAL A 208 -10.67 11.47 12.76
CA VAL A 208 -10.21 12.84 12.50
C VAL A 208 -8.79 12.78 11.96
N SER A 209 -8.57 13.42 10.82
CA SER A 209 -7.25 13.47 10.20
C SER A 209 -6.18 14.03 11.15
N SER A 210 -5.08 13.31 11.29
CA SER A 210 -3.87 13.79 11.97
C SER A 210 -3.08 14.78 11.09
N GLY A 211 -3.41 14.84 9.79
CA GLY A 211 -2.65 15.56 8.76
C GLY A 211 -1.33 14.86 8.39
N GLN A 212 -0.95 13.78 9.07
CA GLN A 212 0.32 13.10 8.89
C GLN A 212 0.22 11.94 7.89
N VAL A 213 1.34 11.67 7.23
CA VAL A 213 1.57 10.47 6.42
C VAL A 213 2.58 9.61 7.18
N ILE A 214 2.26 8.34 7.41
CA ILE A 214 3.16 7.37 8.00
C ILE A 214 3.65 6.36 6.94
N SER A 215 4.82 5.78 7.18
CA SER A 215 5.37 4.71 6.35
C SER A 215 4.77 3.35 6.74
N GLN A 216 4.65 2.44 5.78
CA GLN A 216 4.32 1.02 6.04
C GLN A 216 5.24 0.37 7.08
N SER A 217 6.47 0.84 7.23
CA SER A 217 7.42 0.31 8.23
C SER A 217 6.92 0.48 9.66
N VAL A 218 6.09 1.50 9.92
CA VAL A 218 5.41 1.67 11.20
C VAL A 218 4.37 0.57 11.38
N LEU A 219 3.62 0.23 10.33
CA LEU A 219 2.61 -0.82 10.37
C LEU A 219 3.22 -2.22 10.46
N ALA A 220 4.44 -2.41 9.95
CA ALA A 220 5.16 -3.67 10.06
C ALA A 220 5.73 -3.94 11.46
N ASP A 221 5.75 -2.94 12.35
CA ASP A 221 6.27 -3.07 13.72
C ASP A 221 5.25 -3.77 14.62
N ALA A 222 5.55 -5.01 15.03
CA ALA A 222 4.69 -5.83 15.89
C ALA A 222 4.45 -5.25 17.30
N ARG A 223 5.16 -4.18 17.68
CA ARG A 223 4.92 -3.43 18.93
C ARG A 223 3.77 -2.44 18.80
N VAL A 224 3.44 -2.03 17.57
CA VAL A 224 2.25 -1.23 17.30
C VAL A 224 1.04 -2.14 17.48
N VAL A 225 0.02 -1.68 18.20
CA VAL A 225 -1.16 -2.47 18.55
C VAL A 225 -2.45 -1.77 18.15
N ASP A 226 -3.53 -2.54 18.06
CA ASP A 226 -4.89 -2.07 17.86
C ASP A 226 -5.03 -1.14 16.63
N LEU A 227 -4.80 -1.71 15.44
CA LEU A 227 -4.79 -1.00 14.17
C LEU A 227 -6.08 -1.22 13.37
N ALA A 228 -6.80 -0.14 13.08
CA ALA A 228 -7.79 -0.10 12.02
C ALA A 228 -7.14 0.39 10.72
N ALA A 229 -7.52 -0.18 9.58
CA ALA A 229 -7.03 0.24 8.27
C ALA A 229 -8.15 0.31 7.23
N ALA A 230 -7.98 1.24 6.29
CA ALA A 230 -8.90 1.46 5.19
C ALA A 230 -8.15 1.87 3.92
N TYR A 231 -8.71 1.50 2.77
CA TYR A 231 -8.28 1.91 1.44
C TYR A 231 -9.49 2.41 0.65
N ALA A 232 -9.30 3.49 -0.11
CA ALA A 232 -10.30 3.98 -1.05
C ALA A 232 -9.61 4.48 -2.32
N SER A 233 -10.24 4.25 -3.47
CA SER A 233 -9.87 4.87 -4.73
C SER A 233 -11.07 5.39 -5.49
N ALA A 234 -10.83 6.35 -6.37
CA ALA A 234 -11.83 6.91 -7.27
C ALA A 234 -11.23 7.20 -8.63
N ILE A 235 -12.05 7.09 -9.68
CA ILE A 235 -11.71 7.50 -11.03
C ILE A 235 -12.37 8.84 -11.36
N SER A 236 -11.68 9.66 -12.14
CA SER A 236 -12.15 10.97 -12.59
C SER A 236 -11.46 11.38 -13.90
N GLY A 237 -11.77 12.56 -14.44
CA GLY A 237 -11.10 13.09 -15.63
C GLY A 237 -11.22 12.16 -16.84
N LEU A 238 -12.42 11.61 -17.04
CA LEU A 238 -12.70 10.63 -18.08
C LEU A 238 -12.61 11.30 -19.46
N GLU A 239 -11.91 10.65 -20.39
CA GLU A 239 -11.81 11.08 -21.79
C GLU A 239 -11.90 9.84 -22.68
N LEU A 240 -12.88 9.84 -23.58
CA LEU A 240 -13.11 8.76 -24.52
C LEU A 240 -12.55 9.13 -25.89
N ARG A 241 -11.73 8.25 -26.47
CA ARG A 241 -11.20 8.39 -27.82
C ARG A 241 -11.69 7.26 -28.70
N LEU A 242 -12.41 7.60 -29.76
CA LEU A 242 -12.95 6.67 -30.77
C LEU A 242 -12.45 7.07 -32.17
N PRO A 243 -12.41 6.16 -33.16
CA PRO A 243 -12.16 6.53 -34.54
C PRO A 243 -13.32 7.38 -35.07
N ALA A 244 -13.03 8.37 -35.94
CA ALA A 244 -14.04 9.20 -36.58
C ALA A 244 -14.78 8.47 -37.73
N GLU A 245 -14.07 7.59 -38.43
CA GLU A 245 -14.69 6.69 -39.41
C GLU A 245 -15.03 5.35 -38.74
N GLY A 246 -16.24 4.85 -39.00
CA GLY A 246 -16.68 3.57 -38.44
C GLY A 246 -16.87 3.60 -36.92
N THR A 247 -17.15 4.77 -36.34
CA THR A 247 -17.47 4.91 -34.91
C THR A 247 -18.59 3.94 -34.52
N PRO A 248 -18.39 3.08 -33.50
CA PRO A 248 -19.39 2.10 -33.12
C PRO A 248 -20.56 2.77 -32.38
N ALA A 249 -21.77 2.27 -32.59
CA ALA A 249 -22.97 2.77 -31.91
C ALA A 249 -22.99 2.44 -30.40
N ARG A 250 -22.25 1.40 -30.00
CA ARG A 250 -22.08 0.97 -28.61
C ARG A 250 -20.64 0.58 -28.36
N TRP A 251 -20.19 0.78 -27.14
CA TRP A 251 -18.83 0.47 -26.73
C TRP A 251 -18.82 0.14 -25.24
N HIS A 252 -17.80 -0.58 -24.79
CA HIS A 252 -17.58 -0.83 -23.37
C HIS A 252 -16.09 -0.80 -23.03
N ALA A 253 -15.77 -0.48 -21.78
CA ALA A 253 -14.43 -0.57 -21.23
C ALA A 253 -14.51 -1.29 -19.88
N GLY A 254 -13.73 -2.36 -19.73
CA GLY A 254 -13.65 -3.12 -18.48
C GLY A 254 -12.49 -2.63 -17.61
N LEU A 255 -12.76 -2.31 -16.35
CA LEU A 255 -11.74 -2.03 -15.35
C LEU A 255 -11.79 -3.15 -14.30
N ASN A 256 -10.66 -3.81 -14.08
CA ASN A 256 -10.49 -4.93 -13.18
C ASN A 256 -9.43 -4.58 -12.14
N VAL A 257 -9.58 -5.18 -10.96
CA VAL A 257 -8.69 -4.98 -9.83
C VAL A 257 -8.38 -6.32 -9.20
N THR A 258 -7.15 -6.47 -8.72
CA THR A 258 -6.72 -7.63 -7.94
C THR A 258 -6.03 -7.13 -6.68
N VAL A 259 -6.40 -7.71 -5.55
CA VAL A 259 -5.80 -7.41 -4.26
C VAL A 259 -5.08 -8.65 -3.75
N THR A 260 -3.84 -8.49 -3.33
CA THR A 260 -3.03 -9.54 -2.72
C THR A 260 -2.58 -9.09 -1.33
N VAL A 261 -2.86 -9.89 -0.31
CA VAL A 261 -2.36 -9.71 1.05
C VAL A 261 -1.13 -10.62 1.20
N GLN A 262 -0.01 -10.04 1.61
CA GLN A 262 1.27 -10.76 1.81
C GLN A 262 1.51 -11.09 3.27
#